data_AF-A0A2U1S4D3-F1
#
_entry.id   AF-A0A2U1S4D3-F1
#
_cell.length_a   1.000
_cell.length_b   1.000
_cell.length_c   1.000
_cell.angle_alpha   90.00
_cell.angle_beta   90.00
_cell.angle_gamma   90.00
#
_symmetry.space_group_name_H-M   'P 1'
#
loop_
_entity.id
_entity.type
_entity.pdbx_description
1 polymer ?
#
loop_
_entity_poly.entity_id
_entity_poly.type
_entity_poly.pdbx_seq_one_letter_code
_entity_poly.pdbx_strand_id
1 'polypeptide(L)'
;MTTRTSEVAWRPDRQIIAQANITRFMREHGIASYEELIRRSTADIEWFWDALPRALGIEWFTPYTRVMDTGPGIPWTEWYVGGTLNIAHNCLDRHAGGAAAD
;
A
#
# COMPACT_ATOMS: atom_id res chain seq x y z
N MET A 1 24.61 -11.22 30.84
CA MET A 1 24.03 -11.45 29.51
C MET A 1 24.12 -10.13 28.75
N THR A 2 25.18 -9.92 27.98
CA THR A 2 25.45 -8.63 27.33
C THR A 2 24.67 -8.56 26.02
N THR A 3 23.61 -7.76 25.99
CA THR A 3 22.83 -7.48 24.79
C THR A 3 23.73 -6.78 23.78
N ARG A 4 24.08 -7.45 22.68
CA ARG A 4 24.86 -6.86 21.60
C ARG A 4 23.92 -5.98 20.79
N THR A 5 23.85 -4.69 21.11
CA THR A 5 23.17 -3.70 20.26
C THR A 5 23.90 -3.68 18.92
N SER A 6 23.29 -4.23 17.88
CA SER A 6 23.85 -4.17 16.53
C SER A 6 23.87 -2.72 16.08
N GLU A 7 25.05 -2.20 15.76
CA GLU A 7 25.21 -0.87 15.21
C GLU A 7 24.49 -0.78 13.86
N VAL A 8 23.74 0.31 13.64
CA VAL A 8 23.00 0.53 12.40
C VAL A 8 24.03 0.77 11.28
N ALA A 9 24.19 -0.20 10.39
CA ALA A 9 25.21 -0.19 9.34
C ALA A 9 25.03 0.93 8.31
N TRP A 10 23.80 1.45 8.14
CA TRP A 10 23.50 2.48 7.14
C TRP A 10 22.22 3.24 7.48
N ARG A 11 22.16 4.53 7.10
CA ARG A 11 20.97 5.37 7.14
C ARG A 11 20.82 6.12 5.81
N PRO A 12 19.60 6.24 5.25
CA PRO A 12 19.38 7.05 4.07
C PRO A 12 19.65 8.52 4.37
N ASP A 13 20.19 9.24 3.39
CA ASP A 13 20.32 10.69 3.49
C ASP A 13 18.95 11.38 3.38
N ARG A 14 18.95 12.70 3.63
CA ARG A 14 17.71 13.50 3.61
C ARG A 14 17.08 13.58 2.23
N GLN A 15 17.85 13.51 1.15
CA GLN A 15 17.34 13.58 -0.21
C GLN A 15 16.58 12.30 -0.56
N ILE A 16 17.14 11.14 -0.22
CA ILE A 16 16.48 9.84 -0.37
C ILE A 16 15.16 9.82 0.40
N ILE A 17 15.18 10.27 1.66
CA ILE A 17 13.96 10.36 2.48
C ILE A 17 12.94 11.28 1.82
N ALA A 18 13.33 12.47 1.35
CA ALA A 18 12.40 13.44 0.78
C ALA A 18 11.72 12.95 -0.51
N GLN A 19 12.43 12.16 -1.33
CA GLN A 19 11.98 11.65 -2.62
C GLN A 19 11.29 10.28 -2.54
N ALA A 20 11.34 9.59 -1.40
CA ALA A 20 10.72 8.28 -1.26
C ALA A 20 9.19 8.33 -1.44
N ASN A 21 8.63 7.33 -2.12
CA ASN A 21 7.18 7.18 -2.32
C ASN A 21 6.42 7.18 -0.99
N ILE A 22 6.99 6.57 0.06
CA ILE A 22 6.37 6.53 1.38
C ILE A 22 6.28 7.91 2.02
N THR A 23 7.26 8.79 1.78
CA THR A 23 7.24 10.17 2.28
C THR A 23 6.17 10.97 1.56
N ARG A 24 5.97 10.76 0.26
CA ARG A 24 4.83 11.33 -0.47
C ARG A 24 3.50 10.87 0.13
N PHE A 25 3.31 9.56 0.30
CA PHE A 25 2.11 8.97 0.92
C PHE A 25 1.82 9.55 2.31
N MET A 26 2.85 9.61 3.17
CA MET A 26 2.70 10.19 4.51
C MET A 26 2.25 11.66 4.46
N ARG A 27 2.82 12.48 3.57
CA ARG A 27 2.40 13.88 3.41
C ARG A 27 0.94 14.01 2.94
N GLU A 28 0.53 13.22 1.95
CA GLU A 28 -0.84 13.22 1.41
C GLU A 28 -1.88 12.84 2.48
N HIS A 29 -1.50 12.00 3.44
CA HIS A 29 -2.37 11.54 4.52
C HIS A 29 -2.15 12.25 5.88
N GLY A 30 -1.34 13.31 5.91
CA GLY A 30 -1.08 14.10 7.13
C GLY A 30 -0.33 13.35 8.23
N ILE A 31 0.51 12.37 7.86
CA ILE A 31 1.26 11.51 8.78
C ILE A 31 2.64 12.10 9.03
N ALA A 32 2.96 12.36 10.30
CA ALA A 32 4.15 13.10 10.69
C ALA A 32 5.44 12.26 10.75
N SER A 33 5.33 10.93 10.94
CA SER A 33 6.49 10.05 11.06
C SER A 33 6.20 8.64 10.56
N TYR A 34 7.26 7.88 10.30
CA TYR A 34 7.14 6.46 9.93
C TYR A 34 6.52 5.62 11.05
N GLU A 35 6.82 5.90 12.31
CA GLU A 35 6.22 5.22 13.46
C GLU A 35 4.71 5.48 13.54
N GLU A 36 4.29 6.72 13.26
CA GLU A 36 2.89 7.08 13.19
C GLU A 36 2.18 6.37 12.03
N LEU A 37 2.84 6.25 10.86
CA LEU A 37 2.32 5.48 9.74
C LEU A 37 2.05 4.03 10.16
N ILE A 38 3.04 3.36 10.77
CA ILE A 38 2.92 1.97 11.22
C ILE A 38 1.79 1.83 12.24
N ARG A 39 1.71 2.74 13.22
CA ARG A 39 0.66 2.71 14.24
C ARG A 39 -0.72 2.83 13.61
N ARG A 40 -0.92 3.78 12.69
CA ARG A 40 -2.20 3.99 12.01
C ARG A 40 -2.54 2.82 11.08
N SER A 41 -1.60 2.35 10.27
CA SER A 41 -1.84 1.28 9.29
C SER A 41 -2.17 -0.07 9.91
N THR A 42 -1.74 -0.30 11.15
CA THR A 42 -2.02 -1.53 11.90
C THR A 42 -3.25 -1.43 12.80
N ALA A 43 -3.60 -0.23 13.25
CA ALA A 43 -4.83 0.01 14.01
C ALA A 43 -6.07 0.17 13.12
N ASP A 44 -5.90 0.78 11.95
CA ASP A 44 -6.95 1.01 10.95
C ASP A 44 -6.54 0.37 9.62
N ILE A 45 -6.66 -0.97 9.60
CA ILE A 45 -6.25 -1.83 8.49
C ILE A 45 -7.06 -1.49 7.24
N GLU A 46 -8.37 -1.27 7.40
CA GLU A 46 -9.28 -1.01 6.28
C GLU A 46 -8.95 0.31 5.60
N TRP A 47 -8.70 1.40 6.36
CA TRP A 47 -8.25 2.67 5.78
C TRP A 47 -6.94 2.53 5.01
N PHE A 48 -5.95 1.81 5.55
CA PHE A 48 -4.64 1.71 4.91
C PHE A 48 -4.74 0.98 3.56
N TRP A 49 -5.45 -0.15 3.54
CA TRP A 49 -5.67 -0.93 2.33
C TRP A 49 -6.69 -0.30 1.37
N ASP A 50 -7.51 0.64 1.82
CA ASP A 50 -8.29 1.51 0.94
C ASP A 50 -7.42 2.57 0.23
N ALA A 51 -6.52 3.21 0.98
CA ALA A 51 -5.68 4.30 0.49
C ALA A 51 -4.56 3.82 -0.45
N LEU A 52 -3.96 2.66 -0.14
CA LEU A 52 -2.77 2.18 -0.85
C LEU A 52 -3.00 1.91 -2.35
N PRO A 53 -4.07 1.23 -2.79
CA PRO A 53 -4.34 1.05 -4.22
C PRO A 53 -4.50 2.37 -4.97
N ARG A 54 -5.09 3.40 -4.35
CA ARG A 54 -5.23 4.74 -4.95
C ARG A 54 -3.87 5.39 -5.12
N ALA A 55 -3.02 5.31 -4.09
CA ALA A 55 -1.65 5.86 -4.13
C ALA A 55 -0.73 5.16 -5.15
N LEU A 56 -0.97 3.88 -5.40
CA LEU A 56 -0.28 3.08 -6.43
C LEU A 56 -0.89 3.23 -7.83
N GLY A 57 -2.05 3.89 -7.93
CA GLY A 57 -2.82 4.01 -9.17
C GLY A 57 -3.24 2.65 -9.71
N ILE A 58 -3.69 1.73 -8.84
CA ILE A 58 -4.22 0.42 -9.28
C ILE A 58 -5.56 0.64 -9.97
N GLU A 59 -5.66 0.12 -11.19
CA GLU A 59 -6.85 0.17 -12.02
C GLU A 59 -7.68 -1.08 -11.83
N TRP A 60 -8.97 -0.86 -11.54
CA TRP A 60 -9.98 -1.89 -11.35
C TRP A 60 -10.94 -1.86 -12.54
N PHE A 61 -11.24 -3.03 -13.10
CA PHE A 61 -12.28 -3.16 -14.12
C PHE A 61 -13.67 -3.05 -13.48
N THR A 62 -13.84 -3.67 -12.31
CA THR A 62 -14.98 -3.45 -11.43
C THR A 62 -14.46 -2.92 -10.09
N PRO A 63 -14.89 -1.75 -9.62
CA PRO A 63 -14.53 -1.27 -8.28
C PRO A 63 -14.99 -2.24 -7.19
N TYR A 64 -14.15 -2.46 -6.18
CA TYR A 64 -14.58 -3.19 -4.98
C TYR A 64 -15.59 -2.38 -4.17
N THR A 65 -16.45 -3.06 -3.44
CA THR A 65 -17.47 -2.43 -2.57
C THR A 65 -17.07 -2.41 -1.10
N ARG A 66 -16.13 -3.29 -0.71
CA ARG A 66 -15.54 -3.36 0.63
C ARG A 66 -14.09 -3.77 0.53
N VAL A 67 -13.21 -3.19 1.35
CA VAL A 67 -11.78 -3.49 1.33
C VAL A 67 -11.48 -4.86 1.93
N MET A 68 -12.20 -5.25 2.98
CA MET A 68 -11.97 -6.52 3.67
C MET A 68 -13.25 -7.07 4.29
N ASP A 69 -13.47 -8.38 4.22
CA ASP A 69 -14.48 -9.11 4.98
C ASP A 69 -13.83 -10.26 5.74
N THR A 70 -13.83 -10.17 7.07
CA THR A 70 -13.29 -11.19 7.97
C THR A 70 -14.35 -12.17 8.48
N GLY A 71 -15.60 -12.07 8.01
CA GLY A 71 -16.72 -12.92 8.42
C GLY A 71 -16.43 -14.43 8.31
N PRO A 72 -15.75 -14.91 7.24
CA PRO A 72 -15.32 -16.31 7.12
C PRO A 72 -14.20 -16.74 8.09
N GLY A 73 -13.65 -15.80 8.86
CA GLY A 73 -12.52 -15.98 9.78
C GLY A 73 -11.21 -15.41 9.23
N ILE A 74 -10.28 -15.04 10.12
CA ILE A 74 -9.03 -14.36 9.75
C ILE A 74 -8.22 -15.08 8.64
N PRO A 75 -8.04 -16.43 8.66
CA PRO A 75 -7.34 -17.13 7.58
C PRO A 75 -8.05 -17.10 6.23
N TRP A 76 -9.36 -16.81 6.22
CA TRP A 76 -10.25 -16.81 5.06
C TRP A 76 -10.78 -15.41 4.75
N THR A 77 -10.06 -14.39 5.19
CA THR A 77 -10.40 -12.99 4.95
C THR A 77 -10.51 -12.74 3.44
N GLU A 78 -11.66 -12.23 3.00
CA GLU A 78 -11.86 -11.79 1.62
C GLU A 78 -11.38 -10.34 1.49
N TRP A 79 -10.53 -10.07 0.50
CA TRP A 79 -9.99 -8.74 0.25
C TRP A 79 -10.56 -8.16 -1.04
N TYR A 80 -10.85 -6.86 -1.02
CA TYR A 80 -11.40 -6.09 -2.14
C TYR A 80 -12.66 -6.74 -2.73
N VAL A 81 -13.65 -6.97 -1.87
CA VAL A 81 -14.88 -7.73 -2.17
C VAL A 81 -15.63 -7.13 -3.35
N GLY A 82 -15.93 -7.98 -4.34
CA GLY A 82 -16.61 -7.61 -5.59
C GLY A 82 -15.72 -6.91 -6.62
N GLY A 83 -14.48 -6.57 -6.26
CA GLY A 83 -13.53 -5.94 -7.17
C GLY A 83 -12.97 -6.92 -8.18
N THR A 84 -12.78 -6.46 -9.42
CA THR A 84 -12.09 -7.23 -10.46
C THR A 84 -10.97 -6.39 -11.06
N LEU A 85 -9.83 -7.02 -11.32
CA LEU A 85 -8.68 -6.41 -11.98
C LEU A 85 -7.92 -7.45 -12.77
N ASN A 86 -6.99 -7.00 -13.60
CA ASN A 86 -5.98 -7.84 -14.22
C ASN A 86 -4.59 -7.33 -13.82
N ILE A 87 -3.73 -8.26 -13.34
CA ILE A 87 -2.37 -7.92 -12.92
C ILE A 87 -1.46 -7.60 -14.11
N ALA A 88 -1.59 -8.30 -15.24
CA ALA A 88 -0.86 -7.97 -16.46
C ALA A 88 -1.24 -6.58 -16.97
N HIS A 89 -2.52 -6.20 -16.92
CA HIS A 89 -2.96 -4.84 -17.24
C HIS A 89 -2.28 -3.78 -16.37
N ASN A 90 -2.31 -3.97 -15.05
CA ASN A 90 -1.72 -3.04 -14.09
C ASN A 90 -0.19 -2.97 -14.14
N CYS A 91 0.48 -4.03 -14.58
CA CYS A 91 1.95 -4.10 -14.62
C CYS A 91 2.55 -3.83 -16.00
N LEU A 92 1.79 -4.04 -17.08
CA LEU A 92 2.29 -4.01 -18.46
C LEU A 92 1.42 -3.11 -19.34
N ASP A 93 0.17 -3.49 -19.58
CA ASP A 93 -0.65 -2.92 -20.67
C ASP A 93 -0.81 -1.40 -20.52
N ARG A 94 -1.16 -0.92 -19.31
CA ARG A 94 -1.32 0.52 -19.03
C ARG A 94 -0.04 1.33 -19.20
N HIS A 95 1.12 0.70 -19.07
CA HIS A 95 2.43 1.34 -19.22
C HIS A 95 2.95 1.27 -20.65
N ALA A 96 2.48 0.30 -21.44
CA ALA A 96 2.86 0.09 -22.83
C ALA A 96 2.15 1.05 -23.82
N GLY A 97 1.17 1.84 -23.35
CA GLY A 97 0.43 2.81 -24.17
C GLY A 97 -0.68 2.20 -25.03
N GLY A 98 -1.06 0.95 -24.79
CA GLY A 98 -2.15 0.28 -25.48
C GLY A 98 -3.47 0.49 -24.75
N ALA A 99 -4.43 1.15 -25.41
CA ALA A 99 -5.84 0.88 -25.11
C ALA A 99 -6.04 -0.64 -25.21
N ALA A 100 -6.65 -1.25 -24.19
CA ALA A 100 -6.90 -2.68 -24.14
C ALA A 100 -7.50 -3.13 -25.48
N ALA A 101 -6.88 -4.13 -26.11
CA ALA A 101 -7.43 -4.74 -27.30
C ALA A 101 -8.76 -5.41 -26.93
N ASP A 102 -9.82 -4.98 -27.61
CA ASP A 102 -11.18 -5.55 -27.56
C ASP A 102 -11.22 -7.04 -27.94
#